data_AF-A0A3B9A0P3-F1
#
_entry.id   AF-A0A3B9A0P3-F1
#
_cell.length_a   1.000
_cell.length_b   1.000
_cell.length_c   1.000
_cell.angle_alpha   90.00
_cell.angle_beta   90.00
_cell.angle_gamma   90.00
#
_symmetry.space_group_name_H-M   'P 1'
#
loop_
_entity.id
_entity.type
_entity.pdbx_description
1 polymer ?
#
loop_
_entity_poly.entity_id
_entity_poly.type
_entity_poly.pdbx_seq_one_letter_code
_entity_poly.pdbx_strand_id
1 'polypeptide(L)'
;MTVIPTYTPPDFTRPELKSAPVVRVAPAPADGVLPERFHATSNLPEYIHLGGGRWLLARQGRMDGVLVLRGDVLEVVEPRRVRQGDPVVIARSEHGEEGLYVHAAGFAATAGAAAEFAFRTRGTRESPFSRSYDTLYEVLQHDRRDGYIVWVLGPAVVFDRDSRDAMSALIDAGYCHALLAGNALATHDLEAARFRTGLGQDIYTQEL
;
A
#
# COMPACT_ATOMS: atom_id res chain seq x y z
N MET A 1 -10.71 -13.86 -15.48
CA MET A 1 -10.70 -13.22 -14.15
C MET A 1 -10.26 -11.78 -14.36
N THR A 2 -10.79 -10.82 -13.60
CA THR A 2 -10.29 -9.44 -13.69
C THR A 2 -8.86 -9.41 -13.15
N VAL A 3 -7.94 -8.79 -13.88
CA VAL A 3 -6.51 -8.68 -13.49
C VAL A 3 -6.36 -7.96 -12.15
N ILE A 4 -7.19 -6.92 -11.95
CA ILE A 4 -7.31 -6.20 -10.68
C ILE A 4 -8.62 -6.61 -9.98
N PRO A 5 -8.61 -6.92 -8.68
CA PRO A 5 -9.83 -7.24 -7.93
C PRO A 5 -10.75 -6.02 -7.84
N THR A 6 -12.05 -6.24 -8.04
CA THR A 6 -13.06 -5.18 -7.89
C THR A 6 -13.34 -4.93 -6.42
N TYR A 7 -13.32 -3.66 -6.02
CA TYR A 7 -13.66 -3.25 -4.66
C TYR A 7 -15.17 -3.35 -4.42
N THR A 8 -15.57 -3.98 -3.31
CA THR A 8 -16.95 -4.02 -2.85
C THR A 8 -17.10 -3.17 -1.59
N PRO A 9 -17.86 -2.06 -1.60
CA PRO A 9 -18.05 -1.23 -0.41
C PRO A 9 -18.87 -1.94 0.67
N PRO A 10 -18.80 -1.50 1.94
CA PRO A 10 -19.64 -2.04 3.01
C PRO A 10 -21.13 -1.81 2.73
N ASP A 11 -21.96 -2.75 3.17
CA ASP A 11 -23.40 -2.53 3.26
C ASP A 11 -23.71 -1.73 4.54
N PHE A 12 -23.90 -0.42 4.38
CA PHE A 12 -24.23 0.49 5.49
C PHE A 12 -25.67 0.33 6.00
N THR A 13 -26.49 -0.53 5.40
CA THR A 13 -27.84 -0.82 5.89
C THR A 13 -27.84 -1.85 7.04
N ARG A 14 -26.70 -2.54 7.25
CA ARG A 14 -26.49 -3.47 8.36
C ARG A 14 -26.83 -2.81 9.72
N PRO A 15 -27.56 -3.49 10.62
CA PRO A 15 -28.02 -2.91 11.88
C PRO A 15 -26.94 -2.21 12.70
N GLU A 16 -25.75 -2.79 12.76
CA GLU A 16 -24.59 -2.28 13.50
C GLU A 16 -23.99 -1.00 12.90
N LEU A 17 -23.99 -0.87 11.56
CA LEU A 17 -23.49 0.34 10.89
C LEU A 17 -24.57 1.42 10.74
N LYS A 18 -25.83 1.01 10.64
CA LYS A 18 -26.98 1.92 10.59
C LYS A 18 -27.22 2.61 11.92
N SER A 19 -26.97 1.92 13.03
CA SER A 19 -27.13 2.46 14.39
C SER A 19 -25.86 3.08 14.96
N ALA A 20 -24.75 3.04 14.21
CA ALA A 20 -23.47 3.62 14.63
C ALA A 20 -23.59 5.11 14.98
N PRO A 21 -22.91 5.58 16.05
CA PRO A 21 -22.92 6.99 16.40
C PRO A 21 -22.13 7.82 15.37
N VAL A 22 -22.29 9.14 15.43
CA VAL A 22 -21.40 10.05 14.69
C VAL A 22 -20.00 9.97 15.29
N VAL A 23 -18.98 9.92 14.43
CA VAL A 23 -17.59 9.88 14.84
C VAL A 23 -17.26 11.11 15.70
N ARG A 24 -16.41 10.91 16.71
CA ARG A 24 -15.92 12.01 17.54
C ARG A 24 -14.61 12.56 16.99
N VAL A 25 -14.42 13.86 17.14
CA VAL A 25 -13.17 14.55 16.84
C VAL A 25 -12.70 15.34 18.05
N ALA A 26 -11.39 15.49 18.18
CA ALA A 26 -10.75 16.35 19.17
C ALA A 26 -9.68 17.21 18.50
N PRO A 27 -9.49 18.46 18.95
CA PRO A 27 -8.42 19.31 18.44
C PRO A 27 -7.06 18.73 18.84
N ALA A 28 -6.11 18.72 17.90
CA ALA A 28 -4.72 18.43 18.21
C ALA A 28 -4.16 19.47 19.21
N PRO A 29 -3.55 19.05 20.33
CA PRO A 29 -3.11 19.98 21.38
C PRO A 29 -1.93 20.87 20.96
N ALA A 30 -1.08 20.40 20.05
CA ALA A 30 0.07 21.14 19.51
C ALA A 30 0.49 20.54 18.15
N ASP A 31 1.36 21.24 17.42
CA ASP A 31 1.96 20.74 16.19
C ASP A 31 2.68 19.39 16.42
N GLY A 32 2.33 18.38 15.62
CA GLY A 32 2.87 17.03 15.73
C GLY A 32 2.41 16.24 16.97
N VAL A 33 1.51 16.77 17.79
CA VAL A 33 0.98 16.09 18.99
C VAL A 33 -0.48 15.69 18.74
N LEU A 34 -0.80 14.43 19.00
CA LEU A 34 -2.13 13.86 18.77
C LEU A 34 -2.95 13.90 20.07
N PRO A 35 -4.29 14.09 19.98
CA PRO A 35 -5.14 13.99 21.15
C PRO A 35 -5.17 12.56 21.70
N GLU A 36 -5.52 12.43 22.97
CA GLU A 36 -5.78 11.12 23.55
C GLU A 36 -6.83 10.36 22.74
N ARG A 37 -6.64 9.04 22.64
CA ARG A 37 -7.52 8.13 21.92
C ARG A 37 -7.67 8.41 20.42
N PHE A 38 -6.71 9.09 19.80
CA PHE A 38 -6.65 9.16 18.33
C PHE A 38 -6.67 7.76 17.71
N HIS A 39 -7.27 7.66 16.53
CA HIS A 39 -7.22 6.45 15.72
C HIS A 39 -6.00 6.46 14.81
N ALA A 40 -5.18 5.40 14.88
CA ALA A 40 -4.07 5.18 13.97
C ALA A 40 -4.56 4.31 12.81
N THR A 41 -4.46 4.81 11.58
CA THR A 41 -5.00 4.09 10.42
C THR A 41 -4.21 2.82 10.11
N SER A 42 -4.91 1.82 9.59
CA SER A 42 -4.38 0.60 8.98
C SER A 42 -4.08 0.83 7.48
N ASN A 43 -3.74 -0.24 6.77
CA ASN A 43 -3.63 -0.25 5.31
C ASN A 43 -4.95 -0.66 4.61
N LEU A 44 -6.05 -0.86 5.35
CA LEU A 44 -7.35 -1.23 4.81
C LEU A 44 -8.21 0.02 4.53
N PRO A 45 -9.27 -0.10 3.71
CA PRO A 45 -10.25 0.98 3.55
C PRO A 45 -10.98 1.26 4.86
N GLU A 46 -11.00 2.53 5.28
CA GLU A 46 -11.60 2.94 6.54
C GLU A 46 -12.64 4.03 6.33
N TYR A 47 -13.74 3.94 7.08
CA TYR A 47 -14.87 4.84 6.98
C TYR A 47 -15.14 5.51 8.31
N ILE A 48 -15.58 6.77 8.26
CA ILE A 48 -16.15 7.46 9.43
C ILE A 48 -17.61 7.80 9.20
N HIS A 49 -18.41 7.74 10.25
CA HIS A 49 -19.82 8.09 10.20
C HIS A 49 -20.02 9.57 10.56
N LEU A 50 -20.64 10.33 9.66
CA LEU A 50 -20.92 11.75 9.82
C LEU A 50 -22.39 12.03 10.21
N GLY A 51 -23.16 10.99 10.54
CA GLY A 51 -24.57 11.07 10.87
C GLY A 51 -25.48 10.95 9.64
N GLY A 52 -26.78 10.72 9.89
CA GLY A 52 -27.78 10.57 8.83
C GLY A 52 -27.53 9.41 7.88
N GLY A 53 -26.79 8.37 8.30
CA GLY A 53 -26.39 7.25 7.46
C GLY A 53 -25.24 7.55 6.50
N ARG A 54 -24.61 8.73 6.61
CA ARG A 54 -23.51 9.14 5.74
C ARG A 54 -22.18 8.62 6.28
N TRP A 55 -21.57 7.70 5.53
CA TRP A 55 -20.24 7.17 5.81
C TRP A 55 -19.24 7.69 4.78
N LEU A 56 -18.14 8.28 5.26
CA LEU A 56 -17.10 8.88 4.44
C LEU A 56 -15.86 7.98 4.43
N LEU A 57 -15.41 7.59 3.23
CA LEU A 57 -14.19 6.81 3.02
C LEU A 57 -12.95 7.70 3.16
N ALA A 58 -11.97 7.24 3.95
CA ALA A 58 -10.63 7.80 3.99
C ALA A 58 -9.92 7.58 2.65
N ARG A 59 -9.82 8.63 1.83
CA ARG A 59 -9.12 8.55 0.53
C ARG A 59 -7.61 8.61 0.77
N GLN A 60 -6.84 7.99 -0.12
CA GLN A 60 -5.37 7.90 -0.01
C GLN A 60 -4.92 7.28 1.33
N GLY A 61 -5.61 6.20 1.72
CA GLY A 61 -5.32 5.43 2.92
C GLY A 61 -3.86 4.98 2.99
N ARG A 62 -3.32 5.00 4.21
CA ARG A 62 -2.00 4.46 4.54
C ARG A 62 -2.00 4.00 5.99
N MET A 63 -1.14 3.05 6.30
CA MET A 63 -0.91 2.65 7.68
C MET A 63 -0.16 3.74 8.46
N ASP A 64 -0.34 3.74 9.78
CA ASP A 64 0.29 4.65 10.74
C ASP A 64 0.03 6.14 10.44
N GLY A 65 -1.14 6.41 9.86
CA GLY A 65 -1.65 7.76 9.62
C GLY A 65 -2.63 8.20 10.69
N VAL A 66 -3.08 9.45 10.55
CA VAL A 66 -4.07 10.10 11.41
C VAL A 66 -5.19 10.63 10.54
N LEU A 67 -6.42 10.38 10.95
CA LEU A 67 -7.62 10.89 10.31
C LEU A 67 -7.92 12.31 10.79
N VAL A 68 -7.88 13.28 9.88
CA VAL A 68 -8.23 14.68 10.14
C VAL A 68 -9.48 15.06 9.34
N LEU A 69 -10.53 15.50 10.03
CA LEU A 69 -11.84 15.81 9.42
C LEU A 69 -12.00 17.31 9.15
N ARG A 70 -11.71 17.75 7.93
CA ARG A 70 -11.86 19.17 7.52
C ARG A 70 -13.19 19.36 6.79
N GLY A 71 -14.23 19.72 7.55
CA GLY A 71 -15.59 19.80 7.01
C GLY A 71 -16.09 18.41 6.60
N ASP A 72 -16.32 18.22 5.30
CA ASP A 72 -16.74 16.93 4.72
C ASP A 72 -15.59 16.17 4.03
N VAL A 73 -14.35 16.58 4.26
CA VAL A 73 -13.15 15.93 3.72
C VAL A 73 -12.40 15.22 4.84
N LEU A 74 -12.18 13.92 4.65
CA LEU A 74 -11.37 13.10 5.54
C LEU A 74 -9.97 12.92 4.95
N GLU A 75 -8.99 13.55 5.59
CA GLU A 75 -7.59 13.48 5.19
C GLU A 75 -6.85 12.44 6.04
N VAL A 76 -6.02 11.62 5.40
CA VAL A 76 -5.07 10.74 6.08
C VAL A 76 -3.71 11.43 6.08
N VAL A 77 -3.26 11.87 7.25
CA VAL A 77 -2.01 12.64 7.40
C VAL A 77 -0.98 11.87 8.21
N GLU A 78 0.30 12.15 7.96
CA GLU A 78 1.35 11.68 8.85
C GLU A 78 1.25 12.40 10.20
N PRO A 79 1.46 11.71 11.34
CA PRO A 79 1.43 12.34 12.67
C PRO A 79 2.25 13.63 12.75
N ARG A 80 3.46 13.62 12.19
CA ARG A 80 4.38 14.79 12.16
C ARG A 80 3.85 16.00 11.37
N ARG A 81 2.79 15.84 10.57
CA ARG A 81 2.18 16.89 9.73
C ARG A 81 0.92 17.49 10.37
N VAL A 82 0.42 16.91 11.45
CA VAL A 82 -0.72 17.44 12.22
C VAL A 82 -0.34 18.81 12.80
N ARG A 83 -1.26 19.77 12.68
CA ARG A 83 -1.12 21.11 13.24
C ARG A 83 -2.01 21.28 14.46
N GLN A 84 -1.59 22.17 15.36
CA GLN A 84 -2.40 22.55 16.52
C GLN A 84 -3.82 22.94 16.07
N GLY A 85 -4.83 22.40 16.76
CA GLY A 85 -6.24 22.65 16.47
C GLY A 85 -6.83 21.79 15.36
N ASP A 86 -6.04 20.96 14.67
CA ASP A 86 -6.57 20.04 13.67
C ASP A 86 -7.65 19.12 14.28
N PRO A 87 -8.81 18.95 13.63
CA PRO A 87 -9.90 18.10 14.10
C PRO A 87 -9.58 16.62 13.85
N VAL A 88 -8.84 16.01 14.77
CA VAL A 88 -8.41 14.61 14.69
C VAL A 88 -9.54 13.69 15.14
N VAL A 89 -9.82 12.65 14.36
CA VAL A 89 -10.76 11.59 14.73
C VAL A 89 -10.24 10.82 15.94
N ILE A 90 -11.11 10.64 16.94
CA ILE A 90 -10.83 9.84 18.13
C ILE A 90 -11.77 8.62 18.15
N ALA A 91 -11.19 7.44 18.06
CA ALA A 91 -11.87 6.15 18.11
C ALA A 91 -10.85 5.07 18.49
N ARG A 92 -11.31 4.05 19.20
CA ARG A 92 -10.52 2.87 19.58
C ARG A 92 -11.16 1.57 19.08
N SER A 93 -12.42 1.61 18.67
CA SER A 93 -13.10 0.51 18.01
C SER A 93 -13.05 0.64 16.48
N GLU A 94 -13.10 -0.50 15.80
CA GLU A 94 -12.92 -0.60 14.34
C GLU A 94 -14.17 -1.17 13.62
N HIS A 95 -15.25 -1.44 14.36
CA HIS A 95 -16.45 -2.10 13.82
C HIS A 95 -17.69 -1.18 13.83
N GLY A 96 -17.48 0.13 13.91
CA GLY A 96 -18.53 1.15 13.83
C GLY A 96 -19.04 1.64 15.18
N GLU A 97 -18.65 1.04 16.30
CA GLU A 97 -19.19 1.37 17.64
C GLU A 97 -18.88 2.80 18.08
N GLU A 98 -17.78 3.38 17.59
CA GLU A 98 -17.41 4.78 17.81
C GLU A 98 -17.53 5.64 16.55
N GLY A 99 -18.28 5.16 15.55
CA GLY A 99 -18.44 5.83 14.26
C GLY A 99 -17.24 5.69 13.33
N LEU A 100 -16.33 4.73 13.59
CA LEU A 100 -15.22 4.34 12.72
C LEU A 100 -15.33 2.87 12.32
N TYR A 101 -15.18 2.57 11.03
CA TYR A 101 -15.30 1.21 10.50
C TYR A 101 -14.13 0.86 9.56
N VAL A 102 -13.42 -0.23 9.87
CA VAL A 102 -12.34 -0.78 9.05
C VAL A 102 -12.91 -1.91 8.18
N HIS A 103 -12.85 -1.75 6.86
CA HIS A 103 -13.45 -2.69 5.91
C HIS A 103 -12.45 -3.72 5.36
N ALA A 104 -12.25 -4.80 6.10
CA ALA A 104 -11.33 -5.88 5.71
C ALA A 104 -11.83 -6.73 4.52
N ALA A 105 -13.13 -6.76 4.26
CA ALA A 105 -13.73 -7.63 3.25
C ALA A 105 -13.82 -6.99 1.85
N GLY A 106 -13.31 -5.77 1.67
CA GLY A 106 -13.50 -5.00 0.43
C GLY A 106 -12.93 -5.61 -0.84
N PHE A 107 -11.96 -6.52 -0.71
CA PHE A 107 -11.35 -7.26 -1.81
C PHE A 107 -11.40 -8.78 -1.62
N ALA A 108 -12.19 -9.26 -0.66
CA ALA A 108 -12.30 -10.68 -0.41
C ALA A 108 -12.94 -11.37 -1.62
N ALA A 109 -12.15 -12.17 -2.35
CA ALA A 109 -12.74 -13.22 -3.18
C ALA A 109 -13.51 -14.17 -2.25
N THR A 110 -14.65 -14.70 -2.69
CA THR A 110 -15.39 -15.75 -1.96
C THR A 110 -14.42 -16.82 -1.50
N ALA A 111 -14.03 -16.77 -0.23
CA ALA A 111 -13.05 -17.68 0.32
C ALA A 111 -13.73 -19.03 0.46
N GLY A 112 -13.29 -20.02 -0.32
CA GLY A 112 -13.59 -21.41 -0.02
C GLY A 112 -13.11 -21.73 1.39
N ALA A 113 -13.87 -22.54 2.13
CA ALA A 113 -13.54 -22.91 3.50
C ALA A 113 -12.08 -23.40 3.59
N ALA A 114 -11.31 -22.80 4.50
CA ALA A 114 -9.97 -23.28 4.80
C ALA A 114 -10.07 -24.71 5.38
N ALA A 115 -9.38 -25.68 4.76
CA ALA A 115 -9.36 -27.04 5.26
C ALA A 115 -8.64 -27.12 6.63
N GLU A 116 -9.18 -27.90 7.56
CA GLU A 116 -8.61 -28.09 8.91
C GLU A 116 -7.18 -28.67 8.88
N PHE A 117 -6.83 -29.38 7.80
CA PHE A 117 -5.48 -29.86 7.53
C PHE A 117 -5.10 -29.58 6.07
N ALA A 118 -4.01 -28.85 5.86
CA ALA A 118 -3.54 -28.48 4.53
C ALA A 118 -2.01 -28.41 4.46
N PHE A 119 -1.44 -28.98 3.39
CA PHE A 119 -0.03 -28.82 3.04
C PHE A 119 0.15 -27.64 2.08
N ARG A 120 1.36 -27.06 2.07
CA ARG A 120 1.75 -25.97 1.14
C ARG A 120 0.83 -24.74 1.20
N THR A 121 0.37 -24.40 2.40
CA THR A 121 -0.45 -23.21 2.67
C THR A 121 0.31 -21.88 2.54
N ARG A 122 1.65 -21.94 2.42
CA ARG A 122 2.54 -20.79 2.20
C ARG A 122 3.58 -21.12 1.14
N GLY A 123 4.03 -20.10 0.42
CA GLY A 123 5.14 -20.22 -0.52
C GLY A 123 6.46 -20.52 0.19
N THR A 124 7.25 -21.40 -0.41
CA THR A 124 8.63 -21.76 -0.01
C THR A 124 9.55 -21.62 -1.22
N ARG A 125 10.86 -21.79 -1.02
CA ARG A 125 11.84 -21.84 -2.13
C ARG A 125 11.56 -22.95 -3.15
N GLU A 126 10.81 -23.97 -2.75
CA GLU A 126 10.44 -25.13 -3.59
C GLU A 126 9.06 -24.98 -4.25
N SER A 127 8.37 -23.86 -4.03
CA SER A 127 7.06 -23.62 -4.63
C SER A 127 7.20 -23.33 -6.12
N PRO A 128 6.36 -23.92 -6.99
CA PRO A 128 6.36 -23.56 -8.41
C PRO A 128 5.73 -22.17 -8.58
N PHE A 129 6.45 -21.26 -9.25
CA PHE A 129 6.01 -19.87 -9.46
C PHE A 129 5.53 -19.58 -10.89
N SER A 130 5.45 -20.57 -11.78
CA SER A 130 5.11 -20.34 -13.20
C SER A 130 3.81 -19.55 -13.39
N ARG A 131 2.74 -19.98 -12.70
CA ARG A 131 1.46 -19.25 -12.74
C ARG A 131 1.56 -17.85 -12.13
N SER A 132 2.39 -17.67 -11.10
CA SER A 132 2.62 -16.35 -10.50
C SER A 132 3.28 -15.39 -11.48
N TYR A 133 4.18 -15.89 -12.34
CA TYR A 133 4.76 -15.10 -13.43
C TYR A 133 3.70 -14.76 -14.50
N ASP A 134 2.85 -15.71 -14.89
CA ASP A 134 1.77 -15.43 -15.85
C ASP A 134 0.86 -14.31 -15.33
N THR A 135 0.45 -14.39 -14.06
CA THR A 135 -0.33 -13.33 -13.41
C THR A 135 0.44 -12.01 -13.33
N LEU A 136 1.73 -12.04 -12.99
CA LEU A 136 2.56 -10.84 -12.99
C LEU A 136 2.60 -10.18 -14.38
N TYR A 137 2.75 -10.97 -15.45
CA TYR A 137 2.75 -10.45 -16.82
C TYR A 137 1.41 -9.79 -17.18
N GLU A 138 0.30 -10.40 -16.79
CA GLU A 138 -1.04 -9.83 -16.99
C GLU A 138 -1.19 -8.49 -16.26
N VAL A 139 -0.76 -8.41 -14.99
CA VAL A 139 -0.78 -7.18 -14.18
C VAL A 139 0.10 -6.10 -14.82
N LEU A 140 1.32 -6.42 -15.22
CA LEU A 140 2.22 -5.45 -15.86
C LEU A 140 1.66 -4.95 -17.20
N GLN A 141 1.05 -5.82 -18.01
CA GLN A 141 0.43 -5.40 -19.27
C GLN A 141 -0.82 -4.54 -19.08
N HIS A 142 -1.58 -4.79 -18.01
CA HIS A 142 -2.70 -3.96 -17.61
C HIS A 142 -2.21 -2.59 -17.13
N ASP A 143 -1.36 -2.55 -16.11
CA ASP A 143 -0.93 -1.30 -15.47
C ASP A 143 -0.05 -0.43 -16.37
N ARG A 144 0.60 -1.01 -17.39
CA ARG A 144 1.26 -0.24 -18.45
C ARG A 144 0.30 0.63 -19.27
N ARG A 145 -0.96 0.22 -19.41
CA ARG A 145 -1.98 0.94 -20.19
C ARG A 145 -2.88 1.78 -19.30
N ASP A 146 -3.29 1.20 -18.17
CA ASP A 146 -4.41 1.68 -17.37
C ASP A 146 -3.98 2.12 -15.96
N GLY A 147 -2.69 2.11 -15.64
CA GLY A 147 -2.17 2.39 -14.30
C GLY A 147 -0.75 2.97 -14.28
N TYR A 148 -0.04 2.68 -13.18
CA TYR A 148 1.36 3.05 -12.99
C TYR A 148 2.10 1.91 -12.31
N ILE A 149 3.23 1.52 -12.90
CA ILE A 149 4.13 0.50 -12.37
C ILE A 149 5.30 1.20 -11.68
N VAL A 150 5.42 1.00 -10.37
CA VAL A 150 6.48 1.57 -9.54
C VAL A 150 7.41 0.45 -9.07
N TRP A 151 8.71 0.60 -9.35
CA TRP A 151 9.74 -0.32 -8.87
C TRP A 151 10.44 0.26 -7.64
N VAL A 152 10.61 -0.57 -6.60
CA VAL A 152 11.39 -0.21 -5.41
C VAL A 152 12.63 -1.10 -5.38
N LEU A 153 13.80 -0.56 -5.73
CA LEU A 153 15.00 -1.34 -6.00
C LEU A 153 16.18 -0.96 -5.10
N GLY A 154 16.96 -1.97 -4.73
CA GLY A 154 18.27 -1.81 -4.08
C GLY A 154 19.42 -2.07 -5.07
N PRO A 155 20.67 -1.74 -4.68
CA PRO A 155 21.84 -1.81 -5.58
C PRO A 155 22.16 -3.23 -6.08
N ALA A 156 21.64 -4.27 -5.44
CA ALA A 156 21.84 -5.65 -5.89
C ALA A 156 21.42 -5.89 -7.35
N VAL A 157 20.46 -5.11 -7.88
CA VAL A 157 20.03 -5.19 -9.28
C VAL A 157 21.15 -4.84 -10.27
N VAL A 158 22.07 -3.96 -9.90
CA VAL A 158 23.12 -3.44 -10.80
C VAL A 158 24.48 -4.07 -10.58
N PHE A 159 24.61 -4.97 -9.58
CA PHE A 159 25.82 -5.78 -9.36
C PHE A 159 25.90 -7.03 -10.24
N ASP A 160 24.83 -7.31 -10.98
CA ASP A 160 24.77 -8.34 -12.00
C ASP A 160 24.41 -7.72 -13.35
N ARG A 161 25.18 -8.02 -14.39
CA ARG A 161 24.98 -7.45 -15.72
C ARG A 161 23.60 -7.76 -16.30
N ASP A 162 23.19 -9.03 -16.24
CA ASP A 162 21.99 -9.48 -16.93
C ASP A 162 20.73 -8.95 -16.22
N SER A 163 20.76 -8.84 -14.89
CA SER A 163 19.72 -8.18 -14.08
C SER A 163 19.59 -6.70 -14.42
N ARG A 164 20.73 -6.00 -14.55
CA ARG A 164 20.78 -4.59 -14.95
C ARG A 164 20.18 -4.38 -16.34
N ASP A 165 20.59 -5.19 -17.31
CA ASP A 165 20.13 -5.11 -18.69
C ASP A 165 18.64 -5.44 -18.80
N ALA A 166 18.15 -6.42 -18.05
CA ALA A 166 16.73 -6.75 -17.96
C ALA A 166 15.90 -5.57 -17.41
N MET A 167 16.39 -4.90 -16.36
CA MET A 167 15.73 -3.72 -15.83
C MET A 167 15.71 -2.56 -16.83
N SER A 168 16.82 -2.33 -17.55
CA SER A 168 16.86 -1.34 -18.63
C SER A 168 15.82 -1.65 -19.71
N ALA A 169 15.73 -2.91 -20.14
CA ALA A 169 14.75 -3.35 -21.13
C ALA A 169 13.30 -3.14 -20.65
N LEU A 170 13.01 -3.37 -19.37
CA LEU A 170 11.69 -3.09 -18.78
C LEU A 170 11.37 -1.59 -18.79
N ILE A 171 12.34 -0.73 -18.50
CA ILE A 171 12.18 0.73 -18.57
C ILE A 171 11.88 1.15 -20.02
N ASP A 172 12.71 0.72 -20.98
CA ASP A 172 12.56 1.07 -22.40
C ASP A 172 11.25 0.57 -22.99
N ALA A 173 10.77 -0.58 -22.52
CA ALA A 173 9.49 -1.15 -22.93
C ALA A 173 8.28 -0.50 -22.22
N GLY A 174 8.46 0.51 -21.36
CA GLY A 174 7.37 1.22 -20.68
C GLY A 174 6.75 0.46 -19.51
N TYR A 175 7.46 -0.51 -18.92
CA TYR A 175 7.04 -1.24 -17.72
C TYR A 175 7.59 -0.63 -16.42
N CYS A 176 8.12 0.59 -16.48
CA CYS A 176 8.57 1.36 -15.31
C CYS A 176 8.12 2.81 -15.46
N HIS A 177 7.18 3.24 -14.61
CA HIS A 177 6.67 4.62 -14.60
C HIS A 177 7.35 5.46 -13.52
N ALA A 178 7.74 4.82 -12.42
CA ALA A 178 8.57 5.43 -11.40
C ALA A 178 9.53 4.40 -10.81
N LEU A 179 10.72 4.86 -10.44
CA LEU A 179 11.74 4.10 -9.75
C LEU A 179 12.04 4.77 -8.42
N LEU A 180 11.80 4.06 -7.32
CA LEU A 180 12.15 4.49 -5.98
C LEU A 180 13.39 3.71 -5.53
N ALA A 181 14.48 4.43 -5.30
CA ALA A 181 15.75 3.84 -4.90
C ALA A 181 16.57 4.80 -4.04
N GLY A 182 17.60 4.26 -3.38
CA GLY A 182 18.61 5.05 -2.69
C GLY A 182 19.79 5.42 -3.60
N ASN A 183 20.70 6.26 -3.08
CA ASN A 183 21.92 6.68 -3.77
C ASN A 183 22.73 5.50 -4.33
N ALA A 184 22.84 4.41 -3.57
CA ALA A 184 23.66 3.26 -3.95
C ALA A 184 23.27 2.67 -5.32
N LEU A 185 21.96 2.54 -5.62
CA LEU A 185 21.53 2.04 -6.93
C LEU A 185 22.02 2.96 -8.04
N ALA A 186 21.75 4.26 -7.92
CA ALA A 186 22.10 5.24 -8.94
C ALA A 186 23.62 5.34 -9.15
N THR A 187 24.40 5.35 -8.07
CA THR A 187 25.87 5.41 -8.14
C THR A 187 26.44 4.16 -8.81
N HIS A 188 25.99 2.97 -8.41
CA HIS A 188 26.54 1.73 -8.97
C HIS A 188 26.00 1.42 -10.37
N ASP A 189 24.83 1.92 -10.76
CA ASP A 189 24.38 1.86 -12.15
C ASP A 189 25.31 2.66 -13.08
N LEU A 190 25.71 3.87 -12.65
CA LEU A 190 26.67 4.70 -13.38
C LEU A 190 28.08 4.07 -13.41
N GLU A 191 28.50 3.47 -12.30
CA GLU A 191 29.76 2.71 -12.22
C GLU A 191 29.75 1.54 -13.22
N ALA A 192 28.70 0.73 -13.22
CA ALA A 192 28.49 -0.37 -14.15
C ALA A 192 28.50 0.11 -15.60
N ALA A 193 27.80 1.21 -15.91
CA ALA A 193 27.77 1.77 -17.26
C ALA A 193 29.15 2.27 -17.73
N ARG A 194 29.96 2.82 -16.83
CA ARG A 194 31.24 3.47 -17.19
C ARG A 194 32.43 2.51 -17.15
N PHE A 195 32.49 1.68 -16.13
CA PHE A 195 33.64 0.85 -15.80
C PHE A 195 33.34 -0.65 -15.90
N ARG A 196 32.06 -1.02 -16.03
CA ARG A 196 31.57 -2.42 -15.94
C ARG A 196 31.80 -3.06 -14.58
N THR A 197 31.87 -2.24 -13.53
CA THR A 197 32.08 -2.70 -12.15
C THR A 197 30.96 -2.26 -11.21
N GLY A 198 30.80 -2.99 -10.12
CA GLY A 198 30.04 -2.59 -8.94
C GLY A 198 30.92 -2.74 -7.72
N LEU A 199 31.21 -1.64 -7.02
CA LEU A 199 32.18 -1.61 -5.90
C LEU A 199 33.58 -2.13 -6.31
N GLY A 200 33.98 -1.88 -7.56
CA GLY A 200 35.28 -2.30 -8.10
C GLY A 200 35.36 -3.75 -8.58
N GLN A 201 34.30 -4.56 -8.43
CA GLN A 201 34.23 -5.92 -8.97
C GLN A 201 33.50 -5.92 -10.31
N ASP A 202 33.99 -6.64 -11.33
CA ASP A 202 33.32 -6.77 -12.62
C ASP A 202 31.93 -7.42 -12.45
N ILE A 203 30.89 -6.76 -12.96
CA ILE A 203 29.48 -7.16 -12.76
C ILE A 203 29.07 -8.41 -13.53
N TYR A 204 29.94 -8.94 -14.38
CA TYR A 204 29.71 -10.18 -15.11
C TYR A 204 30.63 -11.31 -14.64
N THR A 205 31.95 -11.10 -14.66
CA THR A 205 32.91 -12.15 -14.29
C THR A 205 33.01 -12.36 -12.79
N GLN A 206 32.61 -11.36 -12.00
CA GLN A 206 32.75 -11.33 -10.54
C GLN A 206 34.24 -11.36 -10.11
N GLU A 207 35.15 -10.92 -10.98
CA GLU A 207 36.56 -10.71 -10.66
C GLU A 207 36.81 -9.27 -10.16
N LEU A 208 37.83 -9.09 -9.31
CA LEU A 208 38.26 -7.79 -8.78
C LEU A 208 39.19 -7.03 -9.74
#